data_AF-A0ABD4E143-F1
#
_entry.id   AF-A0ABD4E143-F1
#
_cell.length_a   1.000
_cell.length_b   1.000
_cell.length_c   1.000
_cell.angle_alpha   90.00
_cell.angle_beta   90.00
_cell.angle_gamma   90.00
#
_symmetry.space_group_name_H-M   'P 1'
#
loop_
_entity.id
_entity.type
_entity.pdbx_description
1 polymer ?
#
loop_
_entity_poly.entity_id
_entity_poly.type
_entity_poly.pdbx_seq_one_letter_code
_entity_poly.pdbx_strand_id
1 'polypeptide(L)'
;MLNSGKFYAFVNGYDKPETIGTLEEVEAALGLRKTANVRRARKSLRGQPFKTYSVHMTFEFPAWDEVDGYWYDGIAARSKSEANKKARDRADADGHTVGKRVWFKATETE
;
A
#
# COMPACT_ATOMS: atom_id res chain seq x y z
N MET A 1 -15.80 -9.38 8.82
CA MET A 1 -15.12 -10.51 8.14
C MET A 1 -13.62 -10.25 8.17
N LEU A 2 -12.87 -11.04 8.95
CA LEU A 2 -11.41 -10.96 9.07
C LEU A 2 -10.78 -11.79 7.95
N ASN A 3 -10.51 -11.18 6.80
CA ASN A 3 -9.61 -11.78 5.83
C ASN A 3 -8.25 -11.08 5.98
N SER A 4 -7.19 -11.83 6.31
CA SER A 4 -5.84 -11.30 6.49
C SER A 4 -5.22 -10.76 5.20
N GLY A 5 -5.95 -10.82 4.07
CA GLY A 5 -5.48 -10.43 2.74
C GLY A 5 -4.46 -11.41 2.16
N LYS A 6 -4.21 -12.53 2.85
CA LYS A 6 -3.29 -13.58 2.46
C LYS A 6 -4.07 -14.75 1.87
N PHE A 7 -3.63 -15.20 0.71
CA PHE A 7 -4.16 -16.32 -0.05
C PHE A 7 -3.07 -17.37 -0.17
N TYR A 8 -3.45 -18.64 -0.31
CA TYR A 8 -2.51 -19.74 -0.52
C TYR A 8 -2.99 -20.67 -1.63
N ALA A 9 -2.06 -21.25 -2.38
CA ALA A 9 -2.35 -22.31 -3.33
C ALA A 9 -1.19 -23.30 -3.48
N PHE A 10 -1.52 -24.57 -3.72
CA PHE A 10 -0.57 -25.64 -4.04
C PHE A 10 -0.27 -25.68 -5.53
N VAL A 11 0.43 -24.65 -6.01
CA VAL A 11 0.68 -24.42 -7.44
C VAL A 11 1.48 -25.56 -8.09
N ASN A 12 2.30 -26.27 -7.30
CA ASN A 12 3.21 -27.31 -7.79
C ASN A 12 2.81 -28.74 -7.41
N GLY A 13 1.61 -28.95 -6.84
CA GLY A 13 1.15 -30.23 -6.27
C GLY A 13 0.92 -30.17 -4.75
N TYR A 14 0.00 -31.00 -4.24
CA TYR A 14 -0.37 -31.05 -2.81
C TYR A 14 0.76 -31.57 -1.90
N ASP A 15 1.74 -32.23 -2.50
CA ASP A 15 2.95 -32.78 -1.89
C ASP A 15 4.09 -31.75 -1.74
N LYS A 16 3.90 -30.52 -2.24
CA LYS A 16 4.90 -29.45 -2.24
C LYS A 16 4.45 -28.27 -1.37
N PRO A 17 5.39 -27.41 -0.94
CA PRO A 17 5.05 -26.24 -0.13
C PRO A 17 4.06 -25.31 -0.85
N GLU A 18 3.13 -24.77 -0.08
CA GLU A 18 2.12 -23.81 -0.53
C GLU A 18 2.74 -22.46 -0.92
N THR A 19 2.20 -21.86 -1.98
CA THR A 19 2.52 -20.48 -2.37
C THR A 19 1.57 -19.56 -1.62
N ILE A 20 2.09 -18.81 -0.63
CA ILE A 20 1.32 -17.85 0.17
C ILE A 20 1.65 -16.43 -0.29
N GLY A 21 0.62 -15.60 -0.52
CA GLY A 21 0.82 -14.21 -0.92
C GLY A 21 -0.50 -13.45 -1.03
N THR A 22 -0.48 -12.36 -1.77
CA THR A 22 -1.72 -11.65 -2.15
C THR A 22 -2.51 -12.45 -3.19
N LEU A 23 -3.81 -12.19 -3.33
CA LEU A 23 -4.65 -12.87 -4.33
C LEU A 23 -4.02 -12.80 -5.73
N GLU A 24 -3.48 -11.64 -6.09
CA GLU A 24 -2.86 -11.43 -7.40
C GLU A 24 -1.59 -12.26 -7.60
N GLU A 25 -0.79 -12.45 -6.54
CA GLU A 25 0.43 -13.28 -6.60
C GLU A 25 0.10 -14.76 -6.72
N VAL A 26 -0.93 -15.22 -6.00
CA VAL A 26 -1.41 -16.60 -6.07
C VAL A 26 -2.05 -16.88 -7.43
N GLU A 27 -2.89 -15.98 -7.95
CA GLU A 27 -3.48 -16.07 -9.29
C GLU A 27 -2.42 -16.04 -10.40
N ALA A 28 -1.36 -15.24 -10.22
CA ALA A 28 -0.24 -15.19 -11.15
C ALA A 28 0.57 -16.50 -11.13
N ALA A 29 0.79 -17.08 -9.95
CA ALA A 29 1.48 -18.36 -9.81
C ALA A 29 0.67 -19.51 -10.43
N LEU A 30 -0.65 -19.49 -10.26
CA LEU A 30 -1.60 -20.44 -10.90
C LEU A 30 -1.75 -20.24 -12.42
N GLY A 31 -1.13 -19.21 -13.01
CA GLY A 31 -1.24 -18.92 -14.43
C GLY A 31 -2.59 -18.33 -14.86
N LEU A 32 -3.48 -17.99 -13.90
CA LEU A 32 -4.80 -17.39 -14.15
C LEU A 32 -4.68 -15.93 -14.60
N ARG A 33 -3.61 -15.24 -14.18
CA ARG A 33 -3.27 -13.89 -14.66
C ARG A 33 -1.96 -13.89 -15.45
N LYS A 34 -1.95 -13.23 -16.63
CA LYS A 34 -0.72 -12.98 -17.42
C LYS A 34 0.28 -12.14 -16.60
N THR A 35 1.27 -12.80 -16.01
CA THR A 35 2.43 -12.25 -15.27
C THR A 35 3.16 -11.10 -15.99
N ALA A 36 3.03 -11.00 -17.31
CA ALA A 36 3.58 -9.93 -18.13
C ALA A 36 3.10 -8.52 -17.73
N ASN A 37 1.84 -8.36 -17.28
CA ASN A 37 1.30 -7.05 -16.92
C ASN A 37 1.85 -6.52 -15.59
N VAL A 38 2.08 -7.38 -14.60
CA VAL A 38 2.61 -6.99 -13.28
C VAL A 38 4.04 -6.47 -13.38
N ARG A 39 4.89 -7.16 -14.17
CA ARG A 39 6.28 -6.73 -14.41
C ARG A 39 6.38 -5.47 -15.26
N ARG A 40 5.49 -5.28 -16.24
CA ARG A 40 5.44 -4.04 -17.05
C ARG A 40 5.00 -2.84 -16.22
N ALA A 41 3.97 -2.96 -15.39
CA ALA A 41 3.50 -1.88 -14.52
C ALA A 41 4.56 -1.42 -13.51
N ARG A 42 5.33 -2.36 -12.92
CA ARG A 42 6.46 -2.00 -12.04
C ARG A 42 7.62 -1.35 -12.78
N LYS A 43 7.82 -1.63 -14.07
CA LYS A 43 8.86 -1.00 -14.90
C LYS A 43 8.49 0.42 -15.34
N SER A 44 7.24 0.69 -15.68
CA SER A 44 6.81 2.02 -16.12
C SER A 44 6.92 3.09 -15.02
N LEU A 45 6.77 2.70 -13.75
CA LEU A 45 6.94 3.60 -12.61
C LEU A 45 8.40 4.02 -12.36
N ARG A 46 9.41 3.29 -12.87
CA ARG A 46 10.83 3.64 -12.61
C ARG A 46 11.34 4.84 -13.42
N GLY A 47 10.58 5.30 -14.40
CA GLY A 47 10.92 6.45 -15.24
C GLY A 47 9.98 7.65 -15.11
N GLN A 48 9.01 7.62 -14.18
CA GLN A 48 8.15 8.77 -13.97
C GLN A 48 8.87 9.86 -13.16
N PRO A 49 8.68 11.15 -13.51
CA PRO A 49 9.22 12.24 -12.73
C PRO A 49 8.66 12.18 -11.31
N PHE A 50 9.50 12.55 -10.34
CA PHE A 50 9.04 12.73 -8.97
C PHE A 50 8.10 13.94 -8.93
N LYS A 51 6.95 13.75 -8.29
CA LYS A 51 5.98 14.79 -8.00
C LYS A 51 5.90 14.99 -6.50
N THR A 52 5.55 16.19 -6.10
CA THR A 52 5.33 16.52 -4.70
C THR A 52 3.89 16.20 -4.34
N TYR A 53 3.71 15.46 -3.25
CA TYR A 53 2.41 15.13 -2.71
C TYR A 53 2.30 15.64 -1.28
N SER A 54 1.11 16.13 -0.94
CA SER A 54 0.66 16.32 0.43
C SER A 54 -0.27 15.17 0.79
N VAL A 55 -0.01 14.50 1.91
CA VAL A 55 -0.81 13.36 2.37
C VAL A 55 -1.52 13.73 3.66
N HIS A 56 -2.85 13.68 3.62
CA HIS A 56 -3.68 13.88 4.81
C HIS A 56 -3.95 12.53 5.49
N MET A 57 -3.63 12.44 6.78
CA MET A 57 -3.90 11.29 7.63
C MET A 57 -5.08 11.58 8.54
N THR A 58 -6.11 10.73 8.49
CA THR A 58 -7.29 10.83 9.36
C THR A 58 -7.50 9.56 10.16
N PHE A 59 -8.16 9.68 11.31
CA PHE A 59 -8.46 8.57 12.22
C PHE A 59 -9.92 8.13 12.09
N GLU A 60 -10.18 6.83 12.26
CA GLU A 60 -11.56 6.31 12.33
C GLU A 60 -12.28 6.79 13.61
N PHE A 61 -11.53 6.89 14.71
CA PHE A 61 -12.00 7.38 16.01
C PHE A 61 -11.02 8.43 16.55
N PRO A 62 -11.06 9.67 16.04
CA PRO A 62 -10.14 10.72 16.48
C PRO A 62 -10.43 11.14 17.93
N ALA A 63 -9.38 11.40 18.69
CA ALA A 63 -9.50 12.22 19.90
C ALA A 63 -9.82 13.68 19.53
N TRP A 64 -10.20 14.50 20.51
CA TRP A 64 -10.61 15.89 20.25
C TRP A 64 -9.51 16.73 19.57
N ASP A 65 -8.24 16.46 19.89
CA ASP A 65 -7.07 17.06 19.27
C ASP A 65 -6.69 16.46 17.92
N GLU A 66 -7.25 15.30 17.56
CA GLU A 66 -6.94 14.55 16.33
C GLU A 66 -8.04 14.67 15.26
N VAL A 67 -9.09 15.48 15.50
CA VAL A 67 -10.26 15.64 14.61
C VAL A 67 -9.86 16.06 13.20
N ASP A 68 -8.93 17.01 13.10
CA ASP A 68 -8.46 17.52 11.81
C ASP A 68 -7.41 16.61 11.16
N GLY A 69 -6.95 15.57 11.88
CA GLY A 69 -5.90 14.67 11.43
C GLY A 69 -4.53 15.35 11.34
N TYR A 70 -3.60 14.69 10.64
CA TYR A 70 -2.24 15.19 10.44
C TYR A 70 -1.92 15.33 8.96
N TRP A 71 -1.16 16.36 8.62
CA TRP A 71 -0.69 16.62 7.27
C TRP A 71 0.77 16.24 7.13
N TYR A 72 1.08 15.47 6.09
CA TYR A 72 2.43 15.13 5.69
C TYR A 72 2.72 15.77 4.34
N ASP A 73 3.28 16.97 4.37
CA ASP A 73 3.63 17.75 3.19
C ASP A 73 5.01 17.40 2.61
N GLY A 74 5.25 17.83 1.37
CA GLY A 74 6.56 17.74 0.73
C GLY A 74 7.01 16.30 0.42
N ILE A 75 6.09 15.34 0.28
CA ILE A 75 6.45 13.96 -0.03
C ILE A 75 6.76 13.84 -1.52
N ALA A 76 8.05 13.77 -1.85
CA ALA A 76 8.50 13.42 -3.20
C ALA A 76 8.24 11.93 -3.49
N ALA A 77 7.31 11.64 -4.40
CA ALA A 77 6.99 10.28 -4.83
C ALA A 77 6.68 10.23 -6.32
N ARG A 78 6.73 9.04 -6.92
CA ARG A 78 6.38 8.85 -8.34
C ARG A 78 4.90 8.55 -8.53
N SER A 79 4.17 8.28 -7.45
CA SER A 79 2.74 8.00 -7.47
C SER A 79 2.09 8.30 -6.13
N LYS A 80 0.77 8.50 -6.12
CA LYS A 80 -0.04 8.64 -4.90
C LYS A 80 0.10 7.45 -3.94
N SER A 81 0.21 6.22 -4.48
CA SER A 81 0.39 5.01 -3.66
C SER A 81 1.74 5.01 -2.95
N GLU A 82 2.80 5.41 -3.64
CA GLU A 82 4.13 5.55 -3.06
C GLU A 82 4.17 6.70 -2.02
N ALA A 83 3.49 7.82 -2.28
CA ALA A 83 3.36 8.91 -1.32
C ALA A 83 2.65 8.45 -0.03
N ASN A 84 1.51 7.76 -0.18
CA ASN A 84 0.78 7.18 0.95
C ASN A 84 1.62 6.16 1.72
N LYS A 85 2.46 5.37 1.03
CA LYS A 85 3.37 4.43 1.70
C LYS A 85 4.40 5.18 2.55
N LYS A 86 5.05 6.21 1.98
CA LYS A 86 6.02 7.03 2.73
C LYS A 86 5.39 7.76 3.91
N ALA A 87 4.18 8.28 3.76
CA ALA A 87 3.44 8.90 4.86
C ALA A 87 3.13 7.90 5.97
N ARG A 88 2.71 6.67 5.60
CA ARG A 88 2.47 5.60 6.58
C ARG A 88 3.75 5.21 7.31
N ASP A 89 4.85 5.01 6.60
CA ASP A 89 6.13 4.64 7.22
C ASP A 89 6.60 5.71 8.23
N ARG A 90 6.34 7.01 7.96
CA ARG A 90 6.60 8.11 8.91
C ARG A 90 5.64 8.09 10.10
N ALA A 91 4.33 7.96 9.85
CA ALA A 91 3.33 7.89 10.90
C ALA A 91 3.54 6.69 11.84
N ASP A 92 4.01 5.56 11.33
CA ASP A 92 4.38 4.37 12.09
C ASP A 92 5.59 4.65 13.00
N ALA A 93 6.60 5.38 12.50
CA ALA A 93 7.78 5.77 13.27
C ALA A 93 7.44 6.76 14.40
N ASP A 94 6.51 7.67 14.15
CA ASP A 94 6.02 8.64 15.13
C ASP A 94 5.05 8.02 16.15
N GLY A 95 4.59 6.78 15.90
CA GLY A 95 3.68 6.03 16.77
C GLY A 95 2.20 6.37 16.61
N HIS A 96 1.83 7.21 15.64
CA HIS A 96 0.45 7.64 15.42
C HIS A 96 -0.47 6.53 14.91
N THR A 97 0.08 5.44 14.37
CA THR A 97 -0.69 4.32 13.82
C THR A 97 -0.84 3.14 14.78
N VAL A 98 -0.18 3.16 15.95
CA VAL A 98 -0.19 2.04 16.89
C VAL A 98 -1.57 1.93 17.54
N GLY A 99 -2.25 0.81 17.28
CA GLY A 99 -3.56 0.52 17.86
C GLY A 99 -4.71 1.40 17.35
N LYS A 100 -4.45 2.27 16.35
CA LYS A 100 -5.45 3.17 15.75
C LYS A 100 -5.64 2.84 14.28
N ARG A 101 -6.89 2.87 13.83
CA ARG A 101 -7.22 2.71 12.41
C ARG A 101 -7.17 4.07 11.73
N VAL A 102 -6.30 4.18 10.74
CA VAL A 102 -6.00 5.43 10.03
C VAL A 102 -6.21 5.31 8.53
N TRP A 103 -6.58 6.41 7.89
CA TRP A 103 -6.69 6.55 6.45
C TRP A 103 -5.72 7.61 5.93
N PHE A 104 -5.18 7.38 4.74
CA PHE A 104 -4.21 8.29 4.10
C PHE A 104 -4.73 8.70 2.73
N LYS A 105 -4.77 10.01 2.48
CA LYS A 105 -5.20 10.59 1.20
C LYS A 105 -4.12 11.48 0.63
N ALA A 106 -3.43 11.00 -0.40
CA ALA A 106 -2.47 11.78 -1.17
C ALA A 106 -3.17 12.73 -2.17
N THR A 107 -2.81 14.00 -2.07
CA THR A 107 -3.15 15.07 -3.01
C THR A 107 -1.85 15.54 -3.67
N GLU A 108 -1.88 15.74 -4.99
CA GLU A 108 -0.73 16.27 -5.71
C GLU A 108 -0.63 17.77 -5.42
N THR A 109 0.55 18.23 -5.05
CA THR A 109 0.84 19.65 -4.84
C THR A 109 1.64 20.10 -6.05
N GLU A 110 1.07 21.02 -6.83
CA GLU A 110 1.61 21.55 -8.09
C GLU A 110 2.90 22.36 -7.86
#